data_AF-A0A8J2LUY7-F1
#
_entry.id   AF-A0A8J2LUY7-F1
#
_cell.length_a   1.000
_cell.length_b   1.000
_cell.length_c   1.000
_cell.angle_alpha   90.00
_cell.angle_beta   90.00
_cell.angle_gamma   90.00
#
_symmetry.space_group_name_H-M   'P 1'
#
loop_
_entity.id
_entity.type
_entity.pdbx_description
1 polymer ?
#
loop_
_entity_poly.entity_id
_entity_poly.type
_entity_poly.pdbx_seq_one_letter_code
_entity_poly.pdbx_strand_id
1 'polypeptide(L)'
;MRDLTREFGFINHYRTSLQNLAARLKSSSGFQTYCRLNGEESGENIVQDYLTDVYLLLGENFEEMSPETIVFDAKETWFVVMARK
;
A
#
# COMPACT_ATOMS: atom_id res chain seq x y z
N MET A 1 15.42 24.16 -25.57
CA MET A 1 15.49 22.95 -24.74
C MET A 1 14.09 22.34 -24.76
N ARG A 2 13.89 21.16 -25.38
CA ARG A 2 12.56 20.51 -25.39
C ARG A 2 12.45 19.69 -24.10
N ASP A 3 11.35 19.87 -23.39
CA ASP A 3 11.01 19.11 -22.20
C ASP A 3 10.93 17.62 -22.56
N LEU A 4 11.85 16.81 -22.01
CA LEU A 4 12.00 15.38 -22.32
C LEU A 4 11.30 14.49 -21.28
N THR A 5 10.65 15.10 -20.30
CA THR A 5 9.96 14.44 -19.19
C THR A 5 8.59 13.96 -19.69
N ARG A 6 8.53 12.74 -20.25
CA ARG A 6 7.24 12.08 -20.51
C ARG A 6 6.83 11.29 -19.28
N GLU A 7 5.79 11.75 -18.61
CA GLU A 7 5.12 11.00 -17.56
C GLU A 7 4.15 10.02 -18.19
N PHE A 8 4.30 8.74 -17.88
CA PHE A 8 3.31 7.72 -18.21
C PHE A 8 2.61 7.31 -16.92
N GLY A 9 1.31 7.63 -16.81
CA GLY A 9 0.45 7.13 -15.76
C GLY A 9 0.03 5.69 -16.08
N PHE A 10 0.40 4.73 -15.24
CA PHE A 10 -0.08 3.36 -15.32
C PHE A 10 -0.97 3.07 -14.12
N ILE A 11 -2.15 2.53 -14.35
CA ILE A 11 -3.01 2.02 -13.28
C ILE A 11 -2.89 0.51 -13.29
N ASN A 12 -2.31 -0.05 -12.23
CA ASN A 12 -2.26 -1.49 -12.03
C ASN A 12 -3.48 -1.93 -11.20
N HIS A 13 -4.26 -2.86 -11.75
CA HIS A 13 -5.39 -3.48 -11.07
C HIS A 13 -4.93 -4.84 -10.55
N TYR A 14 -5.09 -5.08 -9.25
CA TYR A 14 -4.74 -6.36 -8.65
C TYR A 14 -5.69 -6.71 -7.52
N ARG A 15 -5.91 -8.01 -7.34
CA ARG A 15 -6.72 -8.55 -6.27
C ARG A 15 -5.84 -8.78 -5.04
N THR A 16 -6.27 -8.34 -3.87
CA THR A 16 -5.46 -8.37 -2.64
C THR A 16 -6.30 -8.59 -1.39
N SER A 17 -5.64 -8.73 -0.24
CA SER A 17 -6.24 -8.89 1.09
C SER A 17 -5.53 -7.99 2.11
N LEU A 18 -6.10 -7.84 3.30
CA LEU A 18 -5.48 -7.07 4.38
C LEU A 18 -4.09 -7.59 4.76
N GLN A 19 -3.91 -8.92 4.84
CA GLN A 19 -2.61 -9.53 5.12
C GLN A 19 -1.57 -9.18 4.04
N ASN A 20 -1.96 -9.21 2.77
CA ASN A 20 -1.07 -8.86 1.67
C ASN A 20 -0.70 -7.37 1.68
N LEU A 21 -1.63 -6.49 2.08
CA LEU A 21 -1.33 -5.07 2.27
C LEU A 21 -0.35 -4.84 3.41
N ALA A 22 -0.51 -5.52 4.55
CA ALA A 22 0.45 -5.45 5.65
C ALA A 22 1.85 -5.91 5.22
N ALA A 23 1.94 -7.03 4.49
CA ALA A 23 3.21 -7.52 3.97
C ALA A 23 3.87 -6.52 3.01
N ARG A 24 3.09 -5.83 2.15
CA ARG A 24 3.59 -4.77 1.26
C ARG A 24 4.05 -3.54 2.04
N LEU A 25 3.34 -3.13 3.09
CA LEU A 25 3.76 -2.02 3.93
C LEU A 25 5.08 -2.34 4.64
N LYS A 26 5.19 -3.52 5.24
CA LYS A 26 6.40 -4.01 5.93
C LYS A 26 7.62 -4.15 5.01
N SER A 27 7.41 -4.43 3.72
CA SER A 27 8.50 -4.54 2.74
C SER A 27 8.96 -3.20 2.18
N SER A 28 8.25 -2.10 2.44
CA SER A 28 8.65 -0.78 1.98
C SER A 28 9.90 -0.27 2.71
N SER A 29 10.81 0.37 1.96
CA SER A 29 12.04 0.94 2.54
C SER A 29 11.74 2.04 3.57
N GLY A 30 10.67 2.81 3.37
CA GLY A 30 10.21 3.83 4.30
C GLY A 30 9.82 3.23 5.64
N PHE A 31 9.02 2.17 5.63
CA PHE A 31 8.63 1.46 6.84
C PHE A 31 9.84 0.85 7.57
N GLN A 32 10.72 0.16 6.85
CA GLN A 32 11.95 -0.41 7.45
C GLN A 32 12.83 0.67 8.09
N THR A 33 12.93 1.84 7.45
CA THR A 33 13.66 2.99 7.99
C THR A 33 12.97 3.53 9.24
N TYR A 34 11.64 3.64 9.22
CA TYR A 34 10.85 4.06 10.37
C TYR A 34 11.04 3.13 11.57
N CYS A 35 10.95 1.80 11.39
CA CYS A 35 11.19 0.82 12.45
C CYS A 35 12.60 0.93 13.03
N ARG A 36 13.61 1.16 12.19
CA ARG A 36 14.99 1.36 12.68
C ARG A 36 15.14 2.60 13.57
N LEU A 37 14.36 3.64 13.32
CA LEU A 37 14.43 4.90 14.06
C LEU A 37 13.56 4.91 15.33
N ASN A 38 12.39 4.27 15.27
CA ASN A 38 11.35 4.37 16.31
C ASN A 38 11.07 3.05 17.04
N GLY A 39 11.74 1.96 16.65
CA GLY A 39 11.52 0.61 17.19
C GLY A 39 10.45 -0.17 16.43
N GLU A 40 10.54 -1.51 16.51
CA GLU A 40 9.62 -2.44 15.84
C GLU A 40 8.18 -2.33 16.39
N GLU A 41 8.01 -2.09 17.70
CA GLU A 41 6.69 -1.93 18.32
C GLU A 41 5.92 -0.74 17.72
N SER A 42 6.60 0.40 17.55
CA SER A 42 6.05 1.58 16.85
C SER A 42 5.67 1.27 15.41
N GLY A 43 6.43 0.40 14.74
CA GLY A 43 6.13 -0.07 13.39
C GLY A 43 4.86 -0.93 13.34
N GLU A 44 4.71 -1.87 14.26
CA GLU A 44 3.51 -2.71 14.34
C GLU A 44 2.24 -1.89 14.62
N ASN A 45 2.33 -0.84 15.43
CA ASN A 45 1.21 0.09 15.64
C ASN A 45 0.79 0.77 14.33
N ILE A 46 1.74 1.27 13.53
CA ILE A 46 1.44 1.85 12.20
C ILE A 46 0.75 0.84 11.28
N VAL A 47 1.21 -0.42 11.30
CA VAL A 47 0.58 -1.46 10.49
C VAL A 47 -0.85 -1.69 10.94
N GLN A 48 -1.10 -1.77 12.24
CA GLN A 48 -2.45 -1.96 12.78
C GLN A 48 -3.38 -0.78 12.47
N ASP A 49 -2.90 0.45 12.64
CA ASP A 49 -3.66 1.66 12.32
C ASP A 49 -4.03 1.67 10.83
N TYR A 50 -3.05 1.43 9.96
CA TYR A 50 -3.28 1.35 8.52
C TYR A 50 -4.28 0.26 8.13
N LEU A 51 -4.15 -0.95 8.69
CA LEU A 51 -5.07 -2.05 8.39
C LEU A 51 -6.48 -1.76 8.90
N THR A 52 -6.59 -1.13 10.07
CA THR A 52 -7.89 -0.73 10.65
C THR A 52 -8.57 0.29 9.75
N ASP A 53 -7.84 1.31 9.29
CA ASP A 53 -8.37 2.31 8.36
C ASP A 53 -8.85 1.67 7.05
N VAL A 54 -8.06 0.76 6.47
CA VAL A 54 -8.46 0.05 5.25
C VAL A 54 -9.68 -0.84 5.50
N TYR A 55 -9.73 -1.56 6.62
CA TYR A 55 -10.87 -2.39 6.98
C TYR A 55 -12.16 -1.56 7.14
N LEU A 56 -12.08 -0.43 7.84
CA LEU A 56 -13.19 0.51 8.01
C LEU A 56 -13.64 1.10 6.66
N LEU A 57 -12.70 1.42 5.76
CA LEU A 57 -13.01 1.90 4.41
C LEU A 57 -13.71 0.84 3.53
N LEU A 58 -13.45 -0.44 3.77
CA LEU A 58 -14.11 -1.52 3.04
C LEU A 58 -15.59 -1.68 3.45
N GLY A 59 -15.99 -1.19 4.64
CA GLY A 59 -17.34 -0.78 5.04
C GLY A 59 -18.49 -1.80 4.94
N GLU A 60 -19.16 -2.05 6.07
CA GLU A 60 -20.47 -2.73 6.34
C GLU A 60 -20.80 -4.08 5.66
N ASN A 61 -20.42 -4.33 4.41
CA ASN A 61 -20.69 -5.57 3.68
C ASN A 61 -19.81 -6.76 4.12
N PHE A 62 -18.85 -6.52 5.01
CA PHE A 62 -17.86 -7.51 5.47
C PHE A 62 -17.91 -7.75 6.98
N GLU A 63 -18.91 -7.22 7.71
CA GLU A 63 -19.02 -7.35 9.18
C GLU A 63 -19.03 -8.80 9.69
N GLU A 64 -19.44 -9.77 8.85
CA GLU A 64 -19.44 -11.20 9.19
C GLU A 64 -18.23 -11.98 8.63
N MET A 65 -17.33 -11.34 7.88
CA MET A 65 -16.18 -12.02 7.28
C MET A 65 -14.91 -11.85 8.12
N SER A 66 -14.20 -12.95 8.36
CA SER A 66 -12.86 -12.90 8.95
C SER A 66 -11.96 -11.96 8.11
N PRO A 67 -11.15 -11.08 8.73
CA PRO A 67 -10.21 -10.20 8.03
C PRO A 67 -9.28 -10.93 7.05
N GLU A 68 -9.06 -12.23 7.28
CA GLU A 68 -8.21 -13.11 6.49
C GLU A 68 -8.87 -13.57 5.18
N THR A 69 -10.21 -13.55 5.11
CA THR A 69 -11.00 -13.97 3.94
C THR A 69 -11.47 -12.81 3.06
N ILE A 70 -11.27 -11.56 3.51
CA ILE A 70 -11.64 -10.37 2.75
C ILE A 70 -10.63 -10.16 1.62
N VAL A 71 -11.08 -10.42 0.41
CA VAL A 71 -10.31 -10.23 -0.82
C VAL A 71 -11.01 -9.18 -1.68
N PHE A 72 -10.29 -8.11 -2.02
CA PHE A 72 -10.81 -6.95 -2.74
C PHE A 72 -9.90 -6.53 -3.90
N ASP A 73 -10.47 -5.76 -4.83
CA ASP A 73 -9.73 -5.20 -5.95
C ASP A 73 -9.09 -3.87 -5.54
N ALA A 74 -7.77 -3.78 -5.72
CA ALA A 74 -6.98 -2.59 -5.48
C ALA A 74 -6.50 -1.97 -6.80
N LYS A 75 -6.37 -0.64 -6.81
CA LYS A 75 -5.82 0.14 -7.91
C LYS A 75 -4.59 0.89 -7.42
N GLU A 76 -3.45 0.69 -8.07
CA GLU A 76 -2.20 1.38 -7.76
C GLU A 76 -1.76 2.21 -8.96
N THR A 77 -1.49 3.49 -8.73
CA THR A 77 -1.11 4.44 -9.78
C THR A 77 0.39 4.63 -9.76
N TRP A 78 1.03 4.38 -10.89
CA TRP A 78 2.45 4.56 -11.10
C TRP A 78 2.67 5.67 -12.11
N PHE A 79 3.71 6.49 -11.90
CA PHE A 79 4.23 7.38 -12.92
C PHE A 79 5.70 7.04 -13.17
N VAL A 80 6.07 6.95 -14.44
CA VAL A 80 7.47 6.73 -14.85
C VAL A 80 7.96 7.96 -15.58
N VAL A 81 9.09 8.51 -15.12
CA VAL A 81 9.80 9.59 -15.77
C VAL A 81 11.05 9.01 -16.44
N MET A 82 11.09 9.04 -17.78
CA MET A 82 12.25 8.59 -18.55
C MET A 82 13.07 9.77 -19.05
N ALA A 83 14.35 9.83 -18.68
CA ALA A 83 15.32 10.74 -19.29
C ALA A 83 15.97 10.06 -20.50
N ARG A 84 16.03 10.78 -21.64
CA ARG A 84 16.79 10.35 -22.82
C ARG A 84 18.13 11.07 -22.85
N LYS A 85 19.20 10.34 -23.19
CA LYS A 85 20.54 10.88 -23.41
C LYS A 85 20.60 11.70 -24.70
#